data_AF-A0A349BKV0-F1
#
_entry.id   AF-A0A349BKV0-F1
#
_cell.length_a   1.000
_cell.length_b   1.000
_cell.length_c   1.000
_cell.angle_alpha   90.00
_cell.angle_beta   90.00
_cell.angle_gamma   90.00
#
_symmetry.space_group_name_H-M   'P 1'
#
loop_
_entity.id
_entity.type
_entity.pdbx_description
1 polymer ?
#
loop_
_entity_poly.entity_id
_entity_poly.type
_entity_poly.pdbx_seq_one_letter_code
_entity_poly.pdbx_strand_id
1 'polypeptide(L)' 'VKELAGYTVKTLPVTGSKEVRATPLASQAQAGNVKLVRGLWNEAFLLEAENFPEGKFKDQVDAAADAFDELTNTKRVGTW' A
#
# COMPACT_ATOMS: atom_id res chain seq x y z
N VAL A 1 -2.34 20.25 4.97
CA VAL A 1 -3.23 19.79 6.07
C VAL A 1 -4.16 20.90 6.61
N LYS A 2 -4.10 22.15 6.12
CA LYS A 2 -4.97 23.25 6.61
C LYS A 2 -6.49 23.00 6.42
N GLU A 3 -6.88 22.25 5.39
CA GLU A 3 -8.30 21.97 5.06
C GLU A 3 -8.89 20.71 5.72
N LEU A 4 -8.18 20.06 6.65
CA LEU A 4 -8.59 18.76 7.24
C LEU A 4 -8.90 18.87 8.74
N ALA A 5 -9.43 20.02 9.18
CA ALA A 5 -9.82 20.23 10.57
C ALA A 5 -10.88 19.20 11.01
N GLY A 6 -10.64 18.52 12.13
CA GLY A 6 -11.52 17.47 12.66
C GLY A 6 -11.17 16.03 12.25
N TYR A 7 -10.19 15.84 11.37
CA TYR A 7 -9.69 14.51 10.99
C TYR A 7 -8.30 14.24 11.57
N THR A 8 -8.08 13.01 12.01
CA THR A 8 -6.73 12.53 12.36
C THR A 8 -5.96 12.30 11.07
N VAL A 9 -5.08 13.24 10.72
CA VAL A 9 -4.28 13.18 9.48
C VAL A 9 -2.80 13.06 9.83
N LYS A 10 -2.16 12.07 9.23
CA LYS A 10 -0.71 11.85 9.29
C LYS A 10 -0.13 12.02 7.90
N THR A 11 0.82 12.93 7.74
CA THR A 11 1.59 13.07 6.49
C THR A 11 2.95 12.44 6.68
N LEU A 12 3.33 11.52 5.78
CA LEU A 12 4.60 10.83 5.83
C LEU A 12 5.48 11.29 4.64
N PRO A 13 6.76 11.62 4.87
CA PRO A 13 7.70 11.79 3.78
C PRO A 13 7.99 10.42 3.17
N VAL A 14 7.67 10.26 1.89
CA VAL A 14 7.89 8.99 1.19
C VAL A 14 9.32 8.95 0.64
N THR A 15 10.08 7.92 1.02
CA THR A 15 11.45 7.69 0.55
C THR A 15 11.54 6.39 -0.24
N GLY A 16 12.45 6.35 -1.22
CA GLY A 16 12.63 5.18 -2.09
C GLY A 16 11.65 5.11 -3.25
N SER A 17 11.90 4.19 -4.19
CA SER A 17 11.03 3.98 -5.34
C SER A 17 9.75 3.24 -4.93
N LYS A 18 8.66 3.51 -5.65
CA LYS A 18 7.37 2.81 -5.46
C LYS A 18 7.53 1.29 -5.59
N GLU A 19 8.41 0.86 -6.50
CA GLU A 19 8.79 -0.54 -6.72
C GLU A 19 9.29 -1.22 -5.44
N VAL A 20 10.28 -0.61 -4.78
CA VAL A 20 10.88 -1.19 -3.58
C VAL A 20 9.85 -1.27 -2.47
N ARG A 21 8.99 -0.24 -2.31
CA ARG A 21 7.92 -0.23 -1.30
C ARG A 21 6.83 -1.27 -1.54
N ALA A 22 6.56 -1.63 -2.80
CA ALA A 22 5.57 -2.67 -3.11
C ALA A 22 6.07 -4.10 -2.83
N THR A 23 7.39 -4.30 -2.72
CA THR A 23 8.02 -5.62 -2.54
C THR A 23 7.46 -6.44 -1.36
N PRO A 24 7.25 -5.87 -0.15
CA PRO A 24 6.71 -6.63 0.98
C PRO A 24 5.28 -7.13 0.74
N LEU A 25 4.42 -6.27 0.17
CA LEU A 25 3.05 -6.65 -0.21
C LEU A 25 3.07 -7.75 -1.28
N ALA A 26 3.89 -7.60 -2.32
CA ALA A 26 4.03 -8.59 -3.38
C ALA A 26 4.50 -9.95 -2.83
N SER A 27 5.44 -9.93 -1.87
CA SER A 27 5.94 -11.15 -1.21
C SER A 27 4.83 -11.87 -0.45
N GLN A 28 3.98 -11.13 0.29
CA GLN A 28 2.82 -11.73 0.97
C GLN A 28 1.76 -12.23 0.00
N ALA A 29 1.55 -11.56 -1.13
CA ALA A 29 0.63 -12.00 -2.16
C ALA A 29 1.10 -13.32 -2.81
N GLN A 30 2.39 -13.43 -3.14
CA GLN A 30 2.98 -14.67 -3.67
C GLN A 30 2.94 -15.82 -2.67
N ALA A 31 3.05 -15.53 -1.36
CA ALA A 31 2.89 -16.51 -0.30
C ALA A 31 1.43 -16.95 -0.05
N GLY A 32 0.44 -16.34 -0.73
CA GLY A 32 -0.99 -16.64 -0.53
C GLY A 32 -1.61 -16.00 0.70
N ASN A 33 -0.92 -15.04 1.35
CA ASN A 33 -1.38 -14.36 2.56
C ASN A 33 -2.27 -13.13 2.27
N VAL A 34 -2.38 -12.72 1.00
CA VAL A 34 -3.22 -11.59 0.57
C VAL A 34 -4.46 -12.12 -0.14
N LYS A 35 -5.62 -11.57 0.21
CA LYS A 35 -6.91 -11.86 -0.46
C LYS A 35 -7.60 -10.56 -0.81
N LEU A 36 -8.22 -10.53 -2.00
CA LEU A 36 -9.04 -9.42 -2.44
C LEU A 36 -10.50 -9.66 -2.03
N VAL A 37 -11.13 -8.66 -1.45
CA VAL A 37 -12.59 -8.67 -1.26
C VAL A 37 -13.24 -8.63 -2.64
N ARG A 38 -14.30 -9.40 -2.86
CA ARG A 38 -14.97 -9.45 -4.17
C ARG A 38 -15.65 -8.11 -4.47
N GLY A 39 -15.32 -7.51 -5.60
CA GLY A 39 -15.99 -6.31 -6.11
C GLY A 39 -15.68 -6.06 -7.58
N LEU A 40 -16.39 -5.10 -8.18
CA LEU A 40 -16.18 -4.68 -9.57
C LEU A 40 -14.79 -4.06 -9.79
N TRP A 41 -14.14 -3.61 -8.72
CA TRP A 41 -12.81 -3.00 -8.74
C TRP A 41 -11.67 -4.02 -8.90
N ASN A 42 -11.93 -5.32 -8.71
CA ASN A 42 -10.89 -6.35 -8.69
C ASN A 42 -10.15 -6.46 -10.02
N GLU A 43 -10.86 -6.37 -11.14
CA GLU A 43 -10.25 -6.47 -12.47
C GLU A 43 -9.30 -5.30 -12.73
N ALA A 44 -9.74 -4.08 -12.43
CA ALA A 44 -8.91 -2.87 -12.56
C ALA A 44 -7.68 -2.91 -11.65
N PHE A 45 -7.83 -3.41 -10.42
CA PHE A 45 -6.72 -3.57 -9.48
C PHE A 45 -5.71 -4.62 -9.96
N LEU A 46 -6.19 -5.80 -10.38
CA LEU A 46 -5.33 -6.89 -10.86
C LEU A 46 -4.59 -6.50 -12.14
N LEU A 47 -5.27 -5.82 -13.07
CA LEU A 47 -4.63 -5.31 -14.28
C LEU A 47 -3.51 -4.31 -13.95
N GLU A 48 -3.72 -3.43 -12.97
CA GLU A 48 -2.67 -2.52 -12.52
C GLU A 48 -1.51 -3.29 -11.84
N ALA A 49 -1.83 -4.27 -11.00
CA ALA A 49 -0.84 -5.08 -10.29
C ALA A 49 0.03 -5.94 -11.23
N GLU A 50 -0.55 -6.50 -12.30
CA GLU A 50 0.18 -7.28 -13.30
C GLU A 50 1.09 -6.42 -14.19
N ASN A 51 0.68 -5.18 -14.47
CA ASN A 51 1.49 -4.26 -15.27
C ASN A 51 2.52 -3.48 -14.44
N PHE A 52 2.48 -3.60 -13.11
CA PHE A 52 3.42 -2.90 -12.24
C PHE A 52 4.81 -3.57 -12.33
N PRO A 53 5.91 -2.80 -12.50
CA PRO A 53 6.03 -1.35 -12.35
C PRO A 53 6.00 -0.55 -13.67
N GLU A 54 5.85 -1.19 -14.81
CA GLU A 54 5.98 -0.54 -16.14
C GLU A 54 4.71 0.20 -16.58
N GLY A 55 3.58 -0.11 -15.96
CA GLY A 55 2.27 0.48 -16.23
C GLY A 55 2.21 1.99 -16.01
N LYS A 56 1.33 2.65 -16.78
CA LYS A 56 1.05 4.10 -16.64
C LYS A 56 0.44 4.44 -15.28
N PHE A 57 -0.42 3.56 -14.76
CA PHE A 57 -1.07 3.70 -13.47
C PHE A 57 -0.33 2.88 -12.43
N LYS A 58 -0.14 3.48 -11.24
CA LYS A 58 0.63 2.88 -10.14
C LYS A 58 0.02 3.16 -8.77
N ASP A 59 -1.09 3.90 -8.73
CA ASP A 59 -1.59 4.50 -7.50
C ASP A 59 -2.38 3.52 -6.64
N GLN A 60 -3.06 2.53 -7.25
CA GLN A 60 -3.75 1.48 -6.49
C GLN A 60 -2.75 0.55 -5.82
N VAL A 61 -1.68 0.17 -6.53
CA VAL A 61 -0.61 -0.67 -5.97
C VAL A 61 0.18 0.08 -4.89
N ASP A 62 0.49 1.36 -5.12
CA ASP A 62 1.19 2.20 -4.14
C ASP A 62 0.35 2.41 -2.88
N ALA A 63 -0.94 2.69 -3.01
CA ALA A 63 -1.85 2.82 -1.87
C ALA A 63 -1.98 1.52 -1.06
N ALA A 64 -2.06 0.38 -1.73
CA ALA A 64 -2.12 -0.92 -1.06
C ALA A 64 -0.81 -1.25 -0.33
N ALA A 65 0.35 -0.93 -0.95
CA ALA A 65 1.67 -1.15 -0.36
C ALA A 65 1.87 -0.27 0.89
N ASP A 66 1.53 1.01 0.81
CA ASP A 66 1.63 1.94 1.95
C ASP A 66 0.69 1.54 3.09
N ALA A 67 -0.53 1.07 2.79
CA ALA A 67 -1.45 0.56 3.80
C ALA A 67 -0.91 -0.72 4.47
N PHE A 68 -0.30 -1.62 3.69
CA PHE A 68 0.33 -2.82 4.23
C PHE A 68 1.53 -2.47 5.12
N ASP A 69 2.36 -1.50 4.73
CA ASP A 69 3.47 -1.03 5.56
C ASP A 69 2.96 -0.44 6.87
N GLU A 70 1.99 0.49 6.86
CA GLU A 70 1.46 1.09 8.10
C GLU A 70 0.89 0.03 9.06
N LEU A 71 0.28 -1.05 8.54
CA LEU A 71 -0.22 -2.17 9.36
C LEU A 71 0.89 -3.06 9.93
N THR A 72 1.98 -3.25 9.21
CA THR A 72 3.05 -4.20 9.58
C THR A 72 4.24 -3.53 10.26
N ASN A 73 4.40 -2.22 10.08
CA ASN A 73 5.41 -1.38 10.70
C ASN A 73 5.00 -1.11 12.16
N THR A 74 5.02 -2.17 12.96
CA THR A 74 4.91 -2.09 14.41
C THR A 74 6.13 -1.33 14.91
N LYS A 75 6.01 -0.02 15.10
CA LYS A 75 6.89 0.65 16.05
C LYS A 75 6.66 -0.09 17.37
N ARG A 76 7.67 -0.81 17.86
CA ARG A 76 7.68 -1.28 19.25
C ARG A 76 7.39 -0.05 20.09
N VAL A 77 6.14 0.05 20.58
CA VAL A 77 5.77 1.01 21.62
C VAL A 77 6.75 0.72 22.74
N GLY A 78 7.56 1.73 23.07
CA GLY A 78 8.69 1.58 23.98
C GLY A 78 8.30 0.81 25.23
N THR A 79 9.14 -0.15 25.58
CA THR A 79 9.14 -0.81 26.88
C THR A 79 9.16 0.28 27.96
N TRP A 80 8.15 0.25 28.84
CA TRP A 80 7.98 1.17 29.98
C TRP A 80 9.13 1.07 30.98
#